data_AF-A0A167VVA6-F1
#
_entry.id   AF-A0A167VVA6-F1
#
_cell.length_a   1.000
_cell.length_b   1.000
_cell.length_c   1.000
_cell.angle_alpha   90.00
_cell.angle_beta   90.00
_cell.angle_gamma   90.00
#
_symmetry.space_group_name_H-M   'P 1'
#
loop_
_entity.id
_entity.type
_entity.pdbx_description
1 polymer ?
#
loop_
_entity_poly.entity_id
_entity_poly.type
_entity_poly.pdbx_seq_one_letter_code
_entity_poly.pdbx_strand_id
1 'polypeptide(L)'
;SVMGPTGSGKSSFINIAIGTEYVPVGYSLTSCSRTVQGVKCRHPKDPDRMIVFLDTPGFDDSGLSDTDILFAISDWLNSTYKRGIMLSGLLFLHRISNNRVSSTSRRNFNMFQHLCGTIGLPNVILVTTMWAEVKYDDGVRREEELRGHFWESMISLG
;
A
#
# COMPACT_ATOMS: atom_id res chain seq x y z
N SER A 1 0.62 -5.27 5.50
CA SER A 1 1.29 -3.97 5.26
C SER A 1 0.54 -3.21 4.18
N VAL A 2 0.49 -1.88 4.24
CA VAL A 2 -0.22 -1.03 3.27
C VAL A 2 0.81 -0.19 2.50
N MET A 3 0.83 -0.31 1.18
CA MET A 3 1.83 0.29 0.29
C MET A 3 1.19 0.99 -0.91
N GLY A 4 1.96 1.83 -1.60
CA GLY A 4 1.50 2.58 -2.77
C GLY A 4 2.05 4.01 -2.80
N PRO A 5 1.82 4.75 -3.90
CA PRO A 5 2.34 6.10 -4.07
C PRO A 5 1.83 7.09 -3.00
N THR A 6 2.50 8.23 -2.88
CA THR A 6 2.03 9.33 -2.03
C THR A 6 0.64 9.78 -2.47
N GLY A 7 -0.26 10.01 -1.51
CA GLY A 7 -1.65 10.38 -1.79
C GLY A 7 -2.56 9.24 -2.27
N SER A 8 -2.12 7.97 -2.28
CA SER A 8 -2.99 6.83 -2.66
C SER A 8 -4.04 6.44 -1.61
N GLY A 9 -4.05 7.09 -0.44
CA GLY A 9 -5.02 6.83 0.62
C GLY A 9 -4.60 5.79 1.64
N LYS A 10 -3.30 5.47 1.76
CA LYS A 10 -2.77 4.48 2.74
C LYS A 10 -3.19 4.77 4.18
N SER A 11 -2.84 5.95 4.71
CA SER A 11 -3.19 6.33 6.08
C SER A 11 -4.71 6.46 6.25
N SER A 12 -5.43 6.99 5.25
CA SER A 12 -6.90 7.03 5.27
C SER A 12 -7.54 5.64 5.35
N PHE A 13 -7.03 4.67 4.60
CA PHE A 13 -7.49 3.28 4.65
C PHE A 13 -7.28 2.68 6.04
N ILE A 14 -6.10 2.88 6.63
CA ILE A 14 -5.79 2.40 7.99
C ILE A 14 -6.74 3.05 8.99
N ASN A 15 -6.96 4.36 8.92
CA ASN A 15 -7.89 5.09 9.79
C ASN A 15 -9.31 4.52 9.76
N ILE A 16 -9.82 4.25 8.55
CA ILE A 16 -11.14 3.65 8.38
C ILE A 16 -11.16 2.22 8.96
N ALA A 17 -10.10 1.43 8.71
CA ALA A 17 -10.04 0.06 9.15
C ALA A 17 -9.98 -0.11 10.68
N ILE A 18 -9.34 0.82 11.41
CA ILE A 18 -9.23 0.73 12.86
C ILE A 18 -10.48 1.24 13.61
N GLY A 19 -11.32 2.06 12.98
CA GLY A 19 -12.56 2.58 13.58
C GLY A 19 -12.39 3.51 14.78
N THR A 20 -11.17 3.90 15.13
CA THR A 20 -10.79 4.83 16.23
C THR A 20 -9.64 5.73 15.76
N GLU A 21 -9.09 6.64 16.57
CA GLU A 21 -8.09 7.61 16.06
C GLU A 21 -6.69 7.00 15.80
N TYR A 22 -6.28 6.98 14.52
CA TYR A 22 -4.89 7.07 14.03
C TYR A 22 -4.81 8.33 13.18
N VAL A 23 -3.75 9.15 13.35
CA VAL A 23 -3.50 10.34 12.52
C VAL A 23 -1.98 10.55 12.43
N PRO A 24 -1.40 10.39 11.23
CA PRO A 24 -0.84 11.57 10.58
C PRO A 24 -1.43 11.73 9.18
N VAL A 25 -2.50 12.53 9.07
CA VAL A 25 -2.99 13.03 7.78
C VAL A 25 -2.34 14.39 7.52
N GLY A 26 -1.29 14.41 6.70
CA GLY A 26 -0.72 15.64 6.17
C GLY A 26 -1.42 16.04 4.88
N TYR A 27 -2.18 17.14 4.90
CA TYR A 27 -2.64 17.82 3.69
C TYR A 27 -1.51 18.63 3.00
N SER A 28 -0.26 18.44 3.43
CA SER A 28 0.93 19.11 2.94
C SER A 28 1.55 18.37 1.76
N LEU A 29 2.17 19.11 0.84
CA LEU A 29 2.98 18.61 -0.28
C LEU A 29 4.23 17.82 0.16
N THR A 30 4.47 17.69 1.47
CA THR A 30 5.52 16.89 2.10
C THR A 30 4.88 15.71 2.84
N SER A 31 5.22 14.49 2.43
CA SER A 31 4.71 13.24 3.00
C SER A 31 5.02 13.14 4.50
N CYS A 32 3.98 12.86 5.29
CA CYS A 32 4.04 12.80 6.75
C CYS A 32 4.67 11.51 7.32
N SER A 33 4.99 10.51 6.50
CA SER A 33 5.58 9.26 6.97
C SER A 33 6.98 9.08 6.41
N ARG A 34 7.99 9.57 7.14
CA ARG A 34 9.42 9.29 6.85
C ARG A 34 9.90 7.95 7.43
N THR A 35 9.05 7.27 8.19
CA THR A 35 9.34 5.99 8.86
C THR A 35 8.14 5.05 8.76
N VAL A 36 8.40 3.74 8.76
CA VAL A 36 7.35 2.71 8.82
C VAL A 36 6.70 2.73 10.21
N GLN A 37 5.38 2.87 10.27
CA GLN A 37 4.63 2.92 11.53
C GLN A 37 3.68 1.72 11.66
N GLY A 38 3.70 1.06 12.82
CA GLY A 38 2.81 -0.06 13.13
C GLY A 38 1.59 0.41 13.91
N VAL A 39 0.39 0.19 13.36
CA VAL A 39 -0.90 0.56 13.96
C VAL A 39 -1.66 -0.71 14.31
N LYS A 40 -2.03 -0.88 15.58
CA LYS A 40 -2.73 -2.07 16.06
C LYS A 40 -4.23 -1.84 16.11
N CYS A 41 -5.02 -2.84 15.73
CA CYS A 41 -6.46 -2.89 15.97
C CYS A 41 -6.92 -4.33 16.23
N ARG A 42 -8.14 -4.51 16.73
CA ARG A 42 -8.76 -5.83 16.89
C ARG A 42 -9.50 -6.21 15.61
N HIS A 43 -9.51 -7.49 15.26
CA HIS A 43 -10.28 -7.97 14.13
C HIS A 43 -11.79 -7.76 14.39
N PRO A 44 -12.57 -7.24 13.44
CA PRO A 44 -13.95 -6.80 13.68
C PRO A 44 -14.91 -7.94 14.02
N LYS A 45 -14.59 -9.18 13.63
CA LYS A 45 -15.39 -10.39 13.92
C LYS A 45 -14.73 -11.33 14.93
N ASP A 46 -13.53 -11.00 15.39
CA ASP A 46 -12.74 -11.86 16.28
C ASP A 46 -11.90 -10.97 17.22
N PRO A 47 -12.47 -10.54 18.36
CA PRO A 47 -11.82 -9.58 19.24
C PRO A 47 -10.48 -10.05 19.82
N ASP A 48 -10.26 -11.36 19.91
CA ASP A 48 -9.02 -11.93 20.44
C ASP A 48 -7.89 -11.90 19.41
N ARG A 49 -8.22 -11.76 18.13
CA ARG A 49 -7.26 -11.59 17.05
C ARG A 49 -6.84 -10.13 16.89
N MET A 50 -5.57 -9.86 17.16
CA MET A 50 -4.93 -8.56 16.89
C MET A 50 -4.44 -8.47 15.44
N ILE A 51 -4.73 -7.34 14.80
CA ILE A 51 -4.21 -6.96 13.48
C ILE A 51 -3.21 -5.83 13.67
N VAL A 52 -2.10 -5.88 12.94
CA VAL A 52 -1.12 -4.78 12.86
C VAL A 52 -1.05 -4.30 11.42
N PHE A 53 -1.56 -3.10 11.16
CA PHE A 53 -1.33 -2.40 9.91
C PHE A 53 0.05 -1.74 9.95
N LEU A 54 0.72 -1.74 8.81
CA LEU A 54 1.98 -1.03 8.64
C LEU A 54 1.72 0.09 7.66
N ASP A 55 1.82 1.31 8.15
CA ASP A 55 1.80 2.51 7.32
C ASP A 55 3.22 2.77 6.84
N THR A 56 3.41 2.79 5.52
CA THR A 56 4.72 2.98 4.91
C THR A 56 4.81 4.36 4.26
N PRO A 57 6.02 4.94 4.13
CA PRO A 57 6.24 6.05 3.21
C PRO A 57 5.67 5.74 1.83
N GLY A 58 5.20 6.77 1.12
CA GLY A 58 4.80 6.61 -0.28
C GLY A 58 6.02 6.43 -1.17
N PHE A 59 5.91 5.56 -2.20
CA PHE A 59 7.03 5.30 -3.12
C PHE A 59 7.55 6.56 -3.86
N ASP A 60 6.73 7.60 -3.99
CA ASP A 60 7.09 8.89 -4.63
C ASP A 60 7.37 10.01 -3.61
N ASP A 61 7.80 9.68 -2.40
CA ASP A 61 8.14 10.72 -1.42
C ASP A 61 9.39 11.49 -1.87
N SER A 62 9.25 12.78 -2.19
CA SER A 62 10.33 13.64 -2.71
C SER A 62 11.52 13.80 -1.76
N GLY A 63 11.41 13.33 -0.52
CA GLY A 63 12.48 13.35 0.48
C GLY A 63 13.30 12.05 0.58
N LEU A 64 12.92 10.97 -0.11
CA LEU A 64 13.57 9.66 -0.01
C LEU A 64 13.75 9.05 -1.41
N SER A 65 14.86 8.33 -1.63
CA SER A 65 14.95 7.53 -2.85
C SER A 65 14.08 6.28 -2.72
N ASP A 66 13.61 5.77 -3.86
CA ASP A 66 12.92 4.48 -3.97
C ASP A 66 13.66 3.34 -3.23
N THR A 67 14.99 3.33 -3.33
CA THR A 67 15.85 2.35 -2.66
C THR A 67 15.82 2.52 -1.14
N ASP A 68 15.80 3.75 -0.63
CA ASP A 68 15.69 4.02 0.80
C ASP A 68 14.35 3.54 1.35
N ILE A 69 13.27 3.72 0.59
CA ILE A 69 11.93 3.26 0.96
C ILE A 69 11.89 1.72 1.01
N LEU A 70 12.47 1.06 -0.01
CA LEU A 70 12.57 -0.41 -0.02
C LEU A 70 13.43 -0.93 1.12
N PHE A 71 14.54 -0.27 1.43
CA PHE A 71 15.41 -0.64 2.54
C PHE A 71 14.70 -0.50 3.88
N ALA A 72 14.00 0.62 4.11
CA ALA A 72 13.23 0.85 5.34
C ALA A 72 12.14 -0.21 5.56
N ILE A 73 11.43 -0.58 4.48
CA ILE A 73 10.42 -1.64 4.54
C ILE A 73 11.07 -3.00 4.81
N SER A 74 12.16 -3.33 4.10
CA SER A 74 12.86 -4.62 4.24
C SER A 74 13.50 -4.78 5.62
N ASP A 75 14.12 -3.72 6.15
CA ASP A 75 14.70 -3.70 7.49
C ASP A 75 13.63 -3.85 8.57
N TRP A 76 12.50 -3.14 8.44
CA TRP A 76 11.37 -3.31 9.33
C TRP A 76 10.83 -4.75 9.30
N LEU A 77 10.69 -5.34 8.12
CA LEU A 77 10.24 -6.73 7.99
C LEU A 77 11.22 -7.69 8.63
N ASN A 78 12.52 -7.58 8.32
CA ASN A 78 13.57 -8.43 8.87
C ASN A 78 13.63 -8.35 10.41
N SER A 79 13.55 -7.15 10.99
CA SER A 79 13.54 -6.97 12.44
C SER A 79 12.29 -7.60 13.10
N THR A 80 11.16 -7.57 12.39
CA THR A 80 9.88 -8.12 12.85
C THR A 80 9.85 -9.65 12.74
N TYR A 81 10.39 -10.21 11.65
CA TYR A 81 10.58 -11.66 11.47
C TYR A 81 11.49 -12.25 12.56
N LYS A 82 12.59 -11.57 12.90
CA LYS A 82 13.48 -11.99 14.01
C LYS A 82 12.78 -12.04 15.37
N ARG A 83 11.65 -11.34 15.51
CA ARG A 83 10.80 -11.33 16.71
C ARG A 83 9.62 -12.31 16.62
N GLY A 84 9.59 -13.16 15.60
CA GLY A 84 8.54 -14.17 15.38
C GLY A 84 7.23 -13.60 14.83
N ILE A 85 7.20 -12.33 14.40
CA ILE A 85 6.01 -11.71 13.82
C ILE A 85 6.11 -11.85 12.29
N MET A 86 5.15 -12.56 11.71
CA MET A 86 5.12 -12.86 10.28
C MET A 86 4.21 -11.87 9.54
N LEU A 87 4.65 -11.38 8.38
CA LEU A 87 3.80 -10.58 7.50
C LEU A 87 2.68 -11.46 6.92
N SER A 88 1.42 -11.15 7.26
CA SER A 88 0.27 -11.95 6.81
C SER A 88 -0.21 -11.59 5.39
N GLY A 89 0.11 -10.39 4.90
CA GLY A 89 -0.26 -9.95 3.57
C GLY A 89 0.09 -8.50 3.25
N LEU A 90 0.01 -8.16 1.96
CA LEU A 90 0.29 -6.85 1.39
C LEU A 90 -0.95 -6.26 0.71
N LEU A 91 -1.16 -4.97 0.92
CA LEU A 91 -2.14 -4.16 0.19
C LEU A 91 -1.38 -3.13 -0.64
N PHE A 92 -1.55 -3.15 -1.96
CA PHE A 92 -1.04 -2.10 -2.85
C PHE A 92 -2.19 -1.20 -3.30
N LEU A 93 -2.18 0.06 -2.87
CA LEU A 93 -3.22 1.04 -3.16
C LEU A 93 -2.85 1.85 -4.41
N HIS A 94 -3.80 1.94 -5.35
CA HIS A 94 -3.68 2.69 -6.59
C HIS A 94 -4.88 3.64 -6.75
N ARG A 95 -4.63 4.90 -7.11
CA ARG A 95 -5.69 5.89 -7.32
C ARG A 95 -6.38 5.67 -8.67
N ILE A 96 -7.68 5.36 -8.66
CA ILE A 96 -8.44 5.19 -9.90
C ILE A 96 -8.69 6.53 -10.63
N SER A 97 -8.54 7.64 -9.91
CA SER A 97 -8.68 8.98 -10.46
C SER A 97 -7.59 9.38 -11.44
N ASN A 98 -6.43 8.72 -11.40
CA ASN A 98 -5.40 8.86 -12.42
C ASN A 98 -5.93 8.32 -13.75
N ASN A 99 -6.07 9.19 -14.75
CA ASN A 99 -6.57 8.82 -16.08
C ASN A 99 -5.51 8.13 -16.96
N ARG A 100 -4.26 8.04 -16.49
CA ARG A 100 -3.14 7.40 -17.19
C ARG A 100 -2.20 6.77 -16.18
N VAL A 101 -1.63 5.62 -16.53
CA VAL A 101 -0.48 5.07 -15.81
C VAL A 101 0.76 5.88 -16.18
N SER A 102 1.16 6.79 -15.30
CA SER A 102 2.39 7.58 -15.48
C SER A 102 3.65 6.71 -15.40
N SER A 103 4.77 7.22 -15.90
CA SER A 103 6.10 6.60 -15.69
C SER A 103 6.39 6.36 -14.21
N THR A 104 5.99 7.31 -13.37
CA THR A 104 6.05 7.23 -11.91
C THR A 104 5.20 6.08 -11.36
N SER A 105 3.95 5.94 -11.82
CA SER A 105 3.06 4.84 -11.40
C SER A 105 3.66 3.47 -11.76
N ARG A 106 4.25 3.36 -12.97
CA ARG A 106 4.99 2.17 -13.43
C ARG A 106 6.19 1.85 -12.54
N ARG A 107 7.01 2.85 -12.23
CA ARG A 107 8.18 2.70 -11.35
C ARG A 107 7.77 2.17 -9.97
N ASN A 108 6.73 2.74 -9.37
CA ASN A 108 6.23 2.31 -8.06
C ASN A 108 5.69 0.89 -8.05
N PHE A 109 4.97 0.50 -9.09
CA PHE A 109 4.47 -0.86 -9.20
C PHE A 109 5.61 -1.87 -9.41
N ASN A 110 6.58 -1.54 -10.26
CA ASN A 110 7.78 -2.37 -10.45
C ASN A 110 8.54 -2.56 -9.12
N MET A 111 8.70 -1.50 -8.31
CA MET A 111 9.29 -1.62 -6.97
C MET A 111 8.50 -2.58 -6.08
N PHE A 112 7.18 -2.42 -6.05
CA PHE A 112 6.31 -3.29 -5.28
C PHE A 112 6.44 -4.76 -5.71
N GLN A 113 6.56 -5.04 -7.02
CA GLN A 113 6.81 -6.38 -7.54
C GLN A 113 8.15 -6.95 -7.08
N HIS A 114 9.23 -6.17 -7.16
CA HIS A 114 10.55 -6.60 -6.68
C HIS A 114 10.51 -6.95 -5.18
N LEU A 115 9.81 -6.13 -4.39
CA LEU A 115 9.61 -6.38 -2.97
C LEU A 115 8.85 -7.71 -2.74
N CYS A 116 7.75 -7.95 -3.46
CA CYS A 116 6.98 -9.19 -3.33
C CYS A 116 7.80 -10.43 -3.70
N GLY A 117 8.60 -10.36 -4.77
CA GLY A 117 9.46 -11.46 -5.21
C GLY A 117 10.62 -11.75 -4.25
N THR A 118 11.13 -10.74 -3.56
CA THR A 118 12.22 -10.90 -2.57
C THR A 118 11.74 -11.56 -1.29
N ILE A 119 10.49 -11.27 -0.88
CA ILE A 119 9.94 -11.73 0.40
C ILE A 119 9.17 -13.06 0.24
N GLY A 120 8.84 -13.48 -0.98
CA GLY A 120 8.15 -14.75 -1.24
C GLY A 120 6.75 -14.80 -0.62
N LEU A 121 5.95 -13.75 -0.82
CA LEU A 121 4.72 -13.54 -0.06
C LEU A 121 3.49 -14.23 -0.66
N PRO A 122 2.72 -14.98 0.15
CA PRO A 122 1.56 -15.73 -0.35
C PRO A 122 0.28 -14.90 -0.51
N ASN A 123 0.21 -13.66 0.03
CA ASN A 123 -1.04 -12.89 0.08
C ASN A 123 -0.80 -11.42 -0.33
N VAL A 124 -0.96 -11.14 -1.62
CA VAL A 124 -0.92 -9.78 -2.17
C VAL A 124 -2.31 -9.38 -2.67
N ILE A 125 -2.79 -8.21 -2.28
CA ILE A 125 -4.07 -7.66 -2.71
C ILE A 125 -3.82 -6.28 -3.34
N LEU A 126 -4.29 -6.12 -4.57
CA LEU A 126 -4.26 -4.85 -5.30
C LEU A 126 -5.59 -4.13 -5.07
N VAL A 127 -5.53 -2.87 -4.65
CA VAL A 127 -6.69 -2.09 -4.20
C VAL A 127 -6.77 -0.78 -4.96
N THR A 128 -7.95 -0.47 -5.50
CA THR A 128 -8.24 0.82 -6.12
C THR A 128 -8.88 1.79 -5.10
N THR A 129 -8.45 3.06 -5.11
CA THR A 129 -8.94 4.12 -4.21
C THR A 129 -9.37 5.37 -5.00
N MET A 130 -9.92 6.38 -4.31
CA MET A 130 -10.40 7.64 -4.89
C MET A 130 -11.58 7.50 -5.87
N TRP A 131 -12.44 6.50 -5.64
CA TRP A 131 -13.64 6.25 -6.45
C TRP A 131 -14.63 7.43 -6.46
N ALA A 132 -14.66 8.26 -5.42
CA ALA A 132 -15.50 9.45 -5.36
C ALA A 132 -15.03 10.59 -6.31
N GLU A 133 -13.80 10.54 -6.82
CA GLU A 133 -13.24 11.56 -7.72
C GLU A 133 -13.58 11.30 -9.20
N VAL A 134 -14.22 10.17 -9.53
CA VAL A 134 -14.53 9.77 -10.90
C VAL A 134 -15.98 9.30 -11.03
N LYS A 135 -16.50 9.32 -12.26
CA LYS A 135 -17.74 8.60 -12.56
C LYS A 135 -17.51 7.10 -12.38
N TYR A 136 -18.50 6.42 -11.83
CA TYR A 136 -18.40 4.99 -11.53
C TYR A 136 -17.99 4.16 -12.75
N ASP A 137 -18.66 4.36 -13.90
CA ASP A 137 -18.36 3.61 -15.14
C ASP A 137 -16.95 3.86 -15.66
N ASP A 138 -16.44 5.10 -15.53
CA ASP A 138 -15.05 5.41 -15.87
C ASP A 138 -14.07 4.69 -14.93
N GLY A 139 -14.39 4.61 -13.64
CA GLY A 139 -13.61 3.88 -12.65
C GLY A 139 -13.58 2.38 -12.93
N VAL A 140 -14.73 1.77 -13.26
CA VAL A 140 -14.83 0.35 -13.62
C VAL A 140 -13.96 0.03 -14.84
N ARG A 141 -14.10 0.81 -15.93
CA ARG A 141 -13.28 0.63 -17.14
C ARG A 141 -11.79 0.73 -16.84
N ARG A 142 -11.37 1.72 -16.04
CA ARG A 142 -9.96 1.89 -15.65
C ARG A 142 -9.47 0.72 -14.80
N GLU A 143 -10.29 0.18 -13.92
CA GLU A 143 -9.92 -0.99 -13.11
C GLU A 143 -9.75 -2.23 -14.00
N GLU A 144 -10.61 -2.42 -15.00
CA GLU A 144 -10.45 -3.48 -15.99
C GLU A 144 -9.14 -3.33 -16.80
N GLU A 145 -8.81 -2.12 -17.24
CA GLU A 145 -7.53 -1.83 -17.91
C GLU A 145 -6.33 -2.10 -17.00
N LEU A 146 -6.42 -1.73 -15.70
CA LEU A 146 -5.38 -2.04 -14.72
C LEU A 146 -5.20 -3.55 -14.59
N ARG A 147 -6.30 -4.31 -14.42
CA ARG A 147 -6.26 -5.77 -14.28
C ARG A 147 -5.71 -6.46 -15.53
N GLY A 148 -6.16 -6.05 -16.71
CA GLY A 148 -5.83 -6.69 -17.99
C GLY A 148 -4.44 -6.37 -18.54
N HIS A 149 -3.78 -5.33 -18.03
CA HIS A 149 -2.47 -4.91 -18.55
C HIS A 149 -1.46 -4.60 -17.45
N PHE A 150 -1.78 -3.65 -16.57
CA PHE A 150 -0.78 -3.11 -15.65
C PHE A 150 -0.48 -4.07 -14.50
N TRP A 151 -1.51 -4.76 -13.99
CA TRP A 151 -1.45 -5.68 -12.87
C TRP A 151 -1.40 -7.15 -13.28
N GLU A 152 -1.54 -7.44 -14.57
CA GLU A 152 -1.60 -8.79 -15.13
C GLU A 152 -0.47 -9.68 -14.57
N SER A 153 0.77 -9.17 -14.58
CA SER A 153 1.95 -9.90 -14.11
C SER A 153 1.94 -10.28 -12.63
N MET A 154 1.16 -9.59 -11.78
CA MET A 154 0.98 -9.98 -10.38
C MET A 154 -0.26 -10.85 -10.19
N ILE A 155 -1.34 -10.55 -10.89
CA ILE A 155 -2.59 -11.33 -10.84
C ILE A 155 -2.36 -12.75 -11.35
N SER A 156 -1.47 -12.94 -12.33
CA SER A 156 -1.12 -14.26 -12.85
C SER A 156 -0.32 -15.13 -11.88
N LEU A 157 0.22 -14.55 -10.80
CA LEU A 157 0.99 -15.28 -9.78
C LEU A 157 0.12 -15.91 -8.68
N GLY A 158 -1.19 -15.61 -8.63
CA GLY A 158 -2.15 -16.12 -7.65
C GLY A 158 -2.81 -15.03 -6.83
#